data_AF-A0A146LUK8-F1
#
_entry.id   AF-A0A146LUK8-F1
#
_cell.length_a   1.000
_cell.length_b   1.000
_cell.length_c   1.000
_cell.angle_alpha   90.00
_cell.angle_beta   90.00
_cell.angle_gamma   90.00
#
_symmetry.space_group_name_H-M   'P 1'
#
loop_
_entity.id
_entity.type
_entity.pdbx_description
1 polymer ?
#
loop_
_entity_poly.entity_id
_entity_poly.type
_entity_poly.pdbx_seq_one_letter_code
_entity_poly.pdbx_strand_id
1 'polypeptide(L)'
;VKKNDFSICRYIQCTIRFLWDAFNVDESNDAEVLVVSMEYKKYWMDLMELWFLGMQTISVVLTHIPWISEFIMETGWAQGMVETLRKVRVGTLPPNTRHAYEDFLLHLAKTNSDVVPVLKKSDILTVCR
;
A
#
# COMPACT_ATOMS: atom_id res chain seq x y z
N VAL A 1 15.87 26.54 1.17
CA VAL A 1 15.42 25.44 0.29
C VAL A 1 15.24 26.00 -1.11
N LYS A 2 15.98 25.53 -2.12
CA LYS A 2 15.91 26.06 -3.50
C LYS A 2 14.59 25.62 -4.14
N LYS A 3 13.99 26.50 -4.96
CA LYS A 3 12.64 26.35 -5.56
C LYS A 3 12.40 25.11 -6.43
N ASN A 4 13.42 24.29 -6.74
CA ASN A 4 13.35 23.09 -7.59
C ASN A 4 13.93 21.84 -6.89
N ASP A 5 13.67 21.68 -5.60
CA ASP A 5 14.15 20.52 -4.86
C ASP A 5 13.19 19.33 -5.02
N PHE A 6 13.29 18.62 -6.14
CA PHE A 6 12.52 17.39 -6.42
C PHE A 6 12.94 16.20 -5.56
N SER A 7 13.92 16.36 -4.66
CA SER A 7 14.39 15.28 -3.79
C SER A 7 13.27 14.73 -2.92
N ILE A 8 12.37 15.60 -2.43
CA ILE A 8 11.22 15.18 -1.62
C ILE A 8 10.21 14.36 -2.43
N CYS A 9 9.90 14.78 -3.66
CA CYS A 9 9.01 14.03 -4.54
C CYS A 9 9.61 12.67 -4.87
N ARG A 10 10.91 12.62 -5.18
CA ARG A 10 11.62 11.37 -5.46
C ARG A 10 11.66 10.46 -4.23
N TYR A 11 11.90 11.02 -3.05
CA TYR A 11 11.87 10.25 -1.81
C TYR A 11 10.50 9.61 -1.59
N ILE A 12 9.42 10.40 -1.67
CA ILE A 12 8.04 9.90 -1.51
C ILE A 12 7.70 8.84 -2.56
N GLN A 13 8.09 9.05 -3.81
CA GLN A 13 7.91 8.05 -4.88
C GLN A 13 8.63 6.73 -4.56
N CYS A 14 9.89 6.80 -4.14
CA CYS A 14 10.65 5.61 -3.74
C CYS A 14 10.04 4.92 -2.52
N THR A 15 9.58 5.69 -1.53
CA THR A 15 8.90 5.16 -0.34
C THR A 15 7.62 4.43 -0.74
N ILE A 16 6.73 5.06 -1.51
CA ILE A 16 5.48 4.43 -1.94
C ILE A 16 5.77 3.15 -2.74
N ARG A 17 6.75 3.19 -3.65
CA ARG A 17 7.15 2.01 -4.42
C ARG A 17 7.66 0.88 -3.54
N PHE A 18 8.53 1.17 -2.56
CA PHE A 18 8.99 0.18 -1.59
C PHE A 18 7.84 -0.44 -0.79
N LEU A 19 6.91 0.39 -0.30
CA LEU A 19 5.77 -0.07 0.48
C LEU A 19 4.84 -0.97 -0.34
N TRP A 20 4.73 -0.68 -1.63
CA TRP A 20 3.92 -1.43 -2.57
C TRP A 20 4.55 -2.75 -2.99
N ASP A 21 5.76 -2.68 -3.55
CA ASP A 21 6.43 -3.83 -4.18
C ASP A 21 6.91 -4.87 -3.16
N ALA A 22 6.86 -4.54 -1.85
CA ALA A 22 7.26 -5.45 -0.78
C ALA A 22 6.50 -6.79 -0.80
N PHE A 23 5.27 -6.81 -1.29
CA PHE A 23 4.43 -8.00 -1.31
C PHE A 23 3.89 -8.31 -2.70
N ASN A 24 3.85 -9.60 -3.05
CA ASN A 24 3.36 -10.08 -4.32
C ASN A 24 2.62 -11.42 -4.13
N VAL A 25 1.47 -11.58 -4.77
CA VAL A 25 0.70 -12.83 -4.75
C VAL A 25 1.12 -13.77 -5.87
N ASP A 26 1.56 -13.24 -7.01
CA ASP A 26 1.92 -14.02 -8.20
C ASP A 26 3.26 -14.77 -8.02
N GLU A 27 4.04 -14.41 -6.99
CA GLU A 27 5.30 -15.08 -6.60
C GLU A 27 5.11 -16.19 -5.57
N SER A 28 3.88 -16.41 -5.12
CA SER A 28 3.55 -17.52 -4.24
C SER A 28 3.33 -18.81 -5.04
N ASN A 29 3.70 -19.95 -4.47
CA ASN A 29 3.34 -21.26 -5.01
C ASN A 29 1.82 -21.55 -4.87
N ASP A 30 1.17 -20.88 -3.92
CA ASP A 30 -0.28 -20.83 -3.76
C ASP A 30 -0.74 -19.44 -4.22
N ALA A 31 -1.34 -19.35 -5.40
CA ALA A 31 -1.73 -18.09 -6.06
C ALA A 31 -2.79 -17.27 -5.30
N GLU A 32 -3.18 -17.71 -4.11
CA GLU A 32 -4.03 -16.98 -3.17
C GLU A 32 -3.30 -16.55 -1.89
N VAL A 33 -1.98 -16.66 -1.82
CA VAL A 33 -1.20 -16.27 -0.63
C VAL A 33 -0.29 -15.10 -0.96
N LEU A 34 -0.42 -14.01 -0.19
CA LEU A 34 0.49 -12.89 -0.28
C LEU A 34 1.85 -13.27 0.32
N VAL A 35 2.90 -13.18 -0.48
CA VAL A 35 4.28 -13.42 -0.01
C VAL A 35 5.14 -12.18 -0.19
N VAL A 36 6.23 -12.09 0.56
CA VAL A 36 7.21 -11.03 0.35
C VAL A 36 7.85 -11.23 -1.02
N SER A 37 7.92 -10.17 -1.81
CA SER A 37 8.53 -10.19 -3.15
C SER A 37 9.99 -10.66 -3.07
N MET A 38 10.41 -11.44 -4.06
CA MET A 38 11.75 -12.01 -4.16
C MET A 38 12.85 -10.94 -4.12
N GLU A 39 12.55 -9.72 -4.60
CA GLU A 39 13.48 -8.58 -4.54
C GLU A 39 13.87 -8.25 -3.09
N TYR A 40 12.90 -8.29 -2.17
CA TYR A 40 13.09 -7.94 -0.76
C TYR A 40 13.32 -9.15 0.14
N LYS A 41 12.93 -10.35 -0.30
CA LYS A 41 12.89 -11.57 0.52
C LYS A 41 14.19 -11.89 1.23
N LYS A 42 15.34 -11.67 0.58
CA LYS A 42 16.67 -11.91 1.17
C LYS A 42 16.96 -11.02 2.39
N TYR A 43 16.43 -9.80 2.40
CA TYR A 43 16.70 -8.78 3.41
C TYR A 43 15.47 -8.49 4.28
N TRP A 44 14.40 -9.27 4.14
CA TRP A 44 13.11 -8.93 4.71
C TRP A 44 13.13 -8.78 6.23
N MET A 45 13.91 -9.61 6.93
CA MET A 45 14.04 -9.50 8.39
C MET A 45 14.60 -8.14 8.84
N ASP A 46 15.44 -7.51 8.03
CA ASP A 46 16.00 -6.18 8.30
C ASP A 46 15.06 -5.05 7.83
N LEU A 47 14.22 -5.33 6.82
CA LEU A 47 13.34 -4.35 6.16
C LEU A 47 11.90 -4.33 6.68
N MET A 48 11.44 -5.39 7.34
CA MET A 48 10.02 -5.57 7.69
C MET A 48 9.50 -4.49 8.63
N GLU A 49 10.32 -4.04 9.59
CA GLU A 49 9.96 -2.97 10.51
C GLU A 49 9.91 -1.63 9.78
N LEU A 50 10.86 -1.38 8.87
CA LEU A 50 10.87 -0.18 8.04
C LEU A 50 9.63 -0.12 7.14
N TRP A 51 9.24 -1.26 6.57
CA TRP A 51 8.00 -1.37 5.79
C TRP A 51 6.77 -1.08 6.64
N PHE A 52 6.66 -1.71 7.81
CA PHE A 52 5.50 -1.56 8.68
C PHE A 52 5.34 -0.11 9.18
N LEU A 53 6.42 0.49 9.69
CA LEU A 53 6.42 1.89 10.13
C LEU A 53 6.21 2.85 8.95
N GLY A 54 6.72 2.52 7.77
CA GLY A 54 6.52 3.29 6.55
C GLY A 54 5.04 3.29 6.12
N MET A 55 4.37 2.14 6.16
CA MET A 55 2.92 2.04 5.92
C MET A 55 2.12 2.91 6.89
N GLN A 56 2.40 2.83 8.19
CA GLN A 56 1.73 3.66 9.19
C GLN A 56 1.97 5.15 8.96
N THR A 57 3.23 5.51 8.67
CA THR A 57 3.62 6.90 8.45
C THR A 57 2.93 7.49 7.23
N ILE A 58 2.94 6.80 6.09
CA ILE A 58 2.32 7.34 4.87
C ILE A 58 0.79 7.48 5.02
N SER A 59 0.16 6.55 5.74
CA SER A 59 -1.29 6.58 6.03
C SER A 59 -1.71 7.84 6.77
N VAL A 60 -0.88 8.31 7.71
CA VAL A 60 -1.12 9.57 8.43
C VAL A 60 -0.70 10.77 7.57
N VAL A 61 0.48 10.72 6.96
CA VAL A 61 1.05 11.86 6.22
C VAL A 61 0.17 12.29 5.04
N LEU A 62 -0.45 11.35 4.32
CA LEU A 62 -1.33 11.69 3.20
C LEU A 62 -2.52 12.57 3.63
N THR A 63 -2.97 12.48 4.89
CA THR A 63 -4.08 13.29 5.42
C THR A 63 -3.69 14.75 5.64
N HIS A 64 -2.39 15.01 5.82
CA HIS A 64 -1.85 16.35 6.03
C HIS A 64 -1.32 16.97 4.74
N ILE A 65 -1.00 16.16 3.74
CA ILE A 65 -0.37 16.57 2.49
C ILE A 65 -1.20 16.06 1.30
N PRO A 66 -2.21 16.84 0.85
CA PRO A 66 -3.22 16.37 -0.10
C PRO A 66 -2.67 15.83 -1.42
N TRP A 67 -1.62 16.44 -1.98
CA TRP A 67 -1.04 16.02 -3.27
C TRP A 67 -0.52 14.57 -3.23
N ILE A 68 -0.18 14.03 -2.06
CA ILE A 68 0.24 12.63 -1.93
C ILE A 68 -0.95 11.72 -2.26
N SER A 69 -2.15 12.05 -1.77
CA SER A 69 -3.35 11.27 -2.09
C SER A 69 -3.70 11.34 -3.58
N GLU A 70 -3.50 12.49 -4.23
CA GLU A 70 -3.68 12.65 -5.67
C GLU A 70 -2.68 11.78 -6.45
N PHE A 71 -1.40 11.84 -6.08
CA PHE A 71 -0.35 11.01 -6.67
C PHE A 71 -0.64 9.50 -6.55
N ILE A 72 -1.13 9.07 -5.39
CA ILE A 72 -1.55 7.68 -5.13
C ILE A 72 -2.69 7.25 -6.06
N MET A 73 -3.64 8.15 -6.32
CA MET A 73 -4.77 7.89 -7.21
C MET A 73 -4.33 7.84 -8.67
N GLU A 74 -3.49 8.78 -9.11
CA GLU A 74 -2.97 8.87 -10.48
C GLU A 74 -2.10 7.67 -10.86
N THR A 75 -1.35 7.14 -9.90
CA THR A 75 -0.49 5.95 -10.11
C THR A 75 -1.26 4.64 -10.12
N GLY A 76 -2.57 4.65 -9.84
CA GLY A 76 -3.39 3.45 -9.81
C GLY A 76 -3.14 2.55 -8.60
N TRP A 77 -2.47 3.08 -7.56
CA TRP A 77 -2.02 2.27 -6.43
C TRP A 77 -3.19 1.71 -5.63
N ALA A 78 -4.19 2.54 -5.35
CA ALA A 78 -5.38 2.11 -4.61
C ALA A 78 -6.08 0.93 -5.31
N GLN A 79 -6.23 1.01 -6.64
CA GLN A 79 -6.85 -0.01 -7.47
C GLN A 79 -6.09 -1.33 -7.37
N GLY A 80 -4.78 -1.29 -7.63
CA GLY A 80 -3.95 -2.49 -7.60
C GLY A 80 -3.95 -3.17 -6.22
N MET A 81 -4.14 -2.40 -5.14
CA MET A 81 -3.99 -2.93 -3.79
C MET A 81 -5.20 -3.77 -3.47
N VAL A 82 -6.37 -3.26 -3.83
CA VAL A 82 -7.60 -4.01 -3.67
C VAL A 82 -7.62 -5.23 -4.59
N GLU A 83 -7.08 -5.12 -5.81
CA GLU A 83 -6.95 -6.26 -6.71
C GLU A 83 -6.03 -7.35 -6.15
N THR A 84 -4.87 -6.97 -5.63
CA THR A 84 -3.94 -7.90 -4.96
C THR A 84 -4.59 -8.53 -3.75
N LEU A 85 -5.18 -7.74 -2.85
CA LEU A 85 -5.81 -8.25 -1.64
C LEU A 85 -7.02 -9.14 -1.96
N ARG A 86 -7.76 -8.88 -3.05
CA ARG A 86 -8.89 -9.75 -3.47
C ARG A 86 -8.41 -11.15 -3.88
N LYS A 87 -7.23 -11.27 -4.47
CA LYS A 87 -6.65 -12.56 -4.81
C LYS A 87 -6.24 -13.35 -3.55
N VAL A 88 -6.02 -12.67 -2.43
CA VAL A 88 -5.55 -13.31 -1.20
C VAL A 88 -6.70 -14.03 -0.49
N ARG A 89 -6.47 -15.29 -0.14
CA ARG A 89 -7.42 -16.10 0.62
C ARG A 89 -7.59 -15.51 2.03
N VAL A 90 -8.84 -15.45 2.47
CA VAL A 90 -9.21 -15.02 3.83
C VAL A 90 -8.42 -15.82 4.87
N GLY A 91 -7.81 -15.10 5.82
CA GLY A 91 -7.04 -15.69 6.91
C GLY A 91 -5.58 -16.07 6.61
N THR A 92 -5.10 -15.93 5.37
CA THR A 92 -3.67 -16.17 5.05
C THR A 92 -2.81 -14.92 5.19
N LEU A 93 -3.41 -13.74 5.29
CA LEU A 93 -2.70 -12.48 5.45
C LEU A 93 -2.23 -12.31 6.91
N PRO A 94 -0.95 -12.01 7.17
CA PRO A 94 -0.47 -11.73 8.52
C PRO A 94 -1.25 -10.56 9.16
N PRO A 95 -1.62 -10.63 10.45
CA PRO A 95 -2.46 -9.62 11.09
C PRO A 95 -1.93 -8.19 10.96
N ASN A 96 -0.61 -8.00 11.10
CA ASN A 96 0.02 -6.68 11.02
C ASN A 96 -0.02 -6.12 9.59
N THR A 97 0.20 -6.97 8.58
CA THR A 97 0.12 -6.60 7.17
C THR A 97 -1.29 -6.19 6.79
N ARG A 98 -2.28 -6.98 7.24
CA ARG A 98 -3.70 -6.64 7.06
C ARG A 98 -4.04 -5.28 7.67
N HIS A 99 -3.68 -5.08 8.93
CA HIS A 99 -3.97 -3.84 9.63
C HIS A 99 -3.32 -2.62 8.95
N ALA A 100 -2.08 -2.75 8.49
CA ALA A 100 -1.38 -1.69 7.77
C ALA A 100 -2.10 -1.30 6.47
N TYR A 101 -2.59 -2.26 5.68
CA TYR A 101 -3.34 -1.98 4.46
C TYR A 101 -4.73 -1.40 4.73
N GLU A 102 -5.45 -1.93 5.72
CA GLU A 102 -6.77 -1.42 6.12
C GLU A 102 -6.70 0.02 6.60
N ASP A 103 -5.73 0.33 7.47
CA ASP A 103 -5.54 1.68 8.00
C ASP A 103 -5.15 2.66 6.89
N PHE A 104 -4.28 2.24 5.98
CA PHE A 104 -3.91 3.03 4.81
C PHE A 104 -5.12 3.34 3.91
N LEU A 105 -5.91 2.31 3.55
CA LEU A 105 -7.13 2.48 2.75
C LEU A 105 -8.15 3.39 3.40
N LEU A 106 -8.32 3.26 4.72
CA LEU A 106 -9.24 4.08 5.50
C LEU A 106 -8.82 5.56 5.45
N HIS A 107 -7.55 5.85 5.69
CA HIS A 107 -7.04 7.22 5.64
C HIS A 107 -7.10 7.81 4.23
N LEU A 108 -6.80 7.00 3.20
CA LEU A 108 -6.93 7.41 1.81
C LEU A 108 -8.38 7.77 1.46
N ALA A 109 -9.35 6.95 1.88
CA ALA A 109 -10.78 7.20 1.66
C ALA A 109 -11.32 8.43 2.39
N LYS A 110 -10.78 8.73 3.57
CA LYS A 110 -11.11 9.97 4.30
C LYS A 110 -10.54 11.22 3.64
N THR A 111 -9.40 11.09 2.97
CA THR A 111 -8.65 12.22 2.42
C THR A 111 -9.05 12.54 0.99
N ASN A 112 -9.30 11.51 0.18
CA ASN A 112 -9.63 11.66 -1.23
C ASN A 112 -10.91 10.87 -1.57
N SER A 113 -12.00 11.60 -1.85
CA SER A 113 -13.30 11.01 -2.16
C SER A 113 -13.33 10.17 -3.43
N ASP A 114 -12.38 10.39 -4.35
CA ASP A 114 -12.33 9.71 -5.65
C ASP A 114 -11.90 8.25 -5.51
N VAL A 115 -11.29 7.88 -4.37
CA VAL A 115 -11.00 6.48 -4.06
C VAL A 115 -12.27 5.71 -3.70
N VAL A 116 -13.31 6.36 -3.17
CA VAL A 116 -14.52 5.67 -2.69
C VAL A 116 -15.21 4.87 -3.81
N PRO A 117 -15.43 5.41 -5.03
CA PRO A 117 -15.89 4.63 -6.17
C PRO A 117 -14.99 3.45 -6.52
N VAL A 118 -13.67 3.60 -6.41
CA VAL A 118 -12.68 2.53 -6.67
C VAL A 118 -12.83 1.40 -5.67
N LEU A 119 -12.90 1.72 -4.38
CA LEU A 119 -13.07 0.73 -3.32
C LEU A 119 -14.43 0.03 -3.41
N LYS A 120 -15.49 0.76 -3.75
CA LYS A 120 -16.85 0.21 -3.93
C LYS A 120 -16.97 -0.71 -5.14
N LYS A 121 -16.43 -0.30 -6.30
CA LYS A 121 -16.39 -1.13 -7.51
C LYS A 121 -15.62 -2.43 -7.24
N SER A 122 -14.68 -2.36 -6.31
CA SER A 122 -13.81 -3.46 -5.96
C SER A 122 -14.27 -4.31 -4.76
N ASP A 123 -15.46 -4.05 -4.22
CA ASP A 123 -16.06 -4.76 -3.08
C ASP A 123 -15.10 -4.96 -1.89
N ILE A 124 -14.48 -3.88 -1.43
CA ILE A 124 -13.44 -3.92 -0.38
C ILE A 124 -13.88 -4.66 0.91
N LEU A 125 -15.19 -4.70 1.19
CA LEU A 125 -15.77 -5.33 2.39
C LEU A 125 -15.68 -6.87 2.37
N THR A 126 -15.45 -7.50 1.22
CA THR A 126 -15.16 -8.93 1.11
C THR A 126 -13.67 -9.24 1.16
N VAL A 127 -12.81 -8.24 0.91
CA VAL A 127 -11.35 -8.36 0.79
C VAL A 127 -10.63 -8.27 2.15
N CYS A 128 -11.14 -7.47 3.09
CA CYS A 128 -10.55 -7.27 4.42
C CYS A 128 -11.10 -8.25 5.50
N ARG A 129 -11.59 -9.44 5.11
CA ARG A 129 -12.13 -10.44 6.04
C ARG A 129 -11.05 -11.40 6.56
#